data_AF-A0A8H5KGP0-F1
#
_entry.id   AF-A0A8H5KGP0-F1
#
_cell.length_a   1.000
_cell.length_b   1.000
_cell.length_c   1.000
_cell.angle_alpha   90.00
_cell.angle_beta   90.00
_cell.angle_gamma   90.00
#
_symmetry.space_group_name_H-M   'P 1'
#
loop_
_entity.id
_entity.type
_entity.pdbx_description
1 polymer ?
#
loop_
_entity_poly.entity_id
_entity_poly.type
_entity_poly.pdbx_seq_one_letter_code
_entity_poly.pdbx_strand_id
1 'polypeptide(L)'
;MVHNAFYASGNTNPDPQTFCRQSTSHSPTTYQQPAADVLILFPSSHTATGADRNWNLQGLQSEAGENIIASYLIMHQFCVLCGVILVPCPSSLPGNPPKRLDWKQEIRAVTSHGGLSTVALTGVGYSNGSALLASSDHDTSYMSPEHELACHYLNYSPPTRIWTFAFHEACWQLLQQKASLSKDSQAEPQRVAQLLFRLLNCLPYDRFKVPCPNHDFGGALKFWKSPLILPESWNFLLADPTTLALGSVTQATQDVSELPHTTSDSQVSDDIFARLSPEIVHLVIAMVNSTDLCNLRLSSKFVSRMTSPDHLPQRVWKSRFSADREMGFFPFDHELCLQSNSKLNWQRLYFDLKCNLRNESETGHMRNRRRIWLCLDVVARSLMALLNQDLCLQDRQSVEQDVNSQRYELGQFVWTPIIEDAHNYLPSEMGARSSGFQYIILRPENPDIGSRISLSRISFDGDYYISGIRLSEPREGNSFKEVSRVGYIVPETETHVPLGTNHRMTGLRVAASASGIVGLSFRIDNGTGAIAWKSIGTVTDPPDGVGVAILEPKIDSQICGAVIGFD
;
A
#
# COMPACT_ATOMS: atom_id res chain seq x y z
N MET A 1 -9.16 -16.65 47.45
CA MET A 1 -9.41 -17.74 48.41
C MET A 1 -9.82 -18.97 47.60
N VAL A 2 -8.89 -19.94 47.45
CA VAL A 2 -9.00 -21.34 47.97
C VAL A 2 -9.81 -22.23 47.00
N HIS A 3 -9.41 -23.38 46.43
CA HIS A 3 -8.28 -24.34 46.50
C HIS A 3 -8.31 -25.18 45.17
N ASN A 4 -7.18 -25.60 44.55
CA ASN A 4 -6.50 -26.93 44.56
C ASN A 4 -7.42 -28.18 44.43
N ALA A 5 -7.06 -29.34 43.85
CA ALA A 5 -5.97 -29.91 43.02
C ALA A 5 -6.26 -31.44 42.88
N PHE A 6 -5.40 -32.17 42.10
CA PHE A 6 -5.16 -33.64 41.98
C PHE A 6 -5.74 -34.39 40.74
N TYR A 7 -4.93 -34.84 39.76
CA TYR A 7 -3.97 -36.00 39.64
C TYR A 7 -4.69 -37.35 39.34
N ALA A 8 -4.25 -38.36 38.56
CA ALA A 8 -3.02 -38.79 37.87
C ALA A 8 -3.39 -39.93 36.84
N SER A 9 -2.73 -40.13 35.68
CA SER A 9 -1.56 -41.00 35.33
C SER A 9 -1.83 -42.40 34.73
N GLY A 10 -1.00 -42.79 33.73
CA GLY A 10 -0.69 -44.17 33.27
C GLY A 10 -0.80 -44.32 31.73
N ASN A 11 0.22 -44.19 30.87
CA ASN A 11 1.56 -44.78 30.71
C ASN A 11 1.57 -46.26 30.29
N THR A 12 2.00 -46.59 29.06
CA THR A 12 2.97 -47.66 28.74
C THR A 12 3.31 -47.70 27.24
N ASN A 13 4.60 -47.53 26.94
CA ASN A 13 5.33 -48.01 25.75
C ASN A 13 5.66 -49.51 25.95
N PRO A 14 6.01 -50.33 24.94
CA PRO A 14 7.42 -50.35 24.48
C PRO A 14 7.69 -50.76 23.01
N ASP A 15 8.81 -50.27 22.48
CA ASP A 15 9.63 -50.84 21.39
C ASP A 15 10.47 -52.04 21.94
N PRO A 16 11.12 -52.96 21.16
CA PRO A 16 12.02 -52.59 20.05
C PRO A 16 12.33 -53.62 18.91
N GLN A 17 13.03 -53.10 17.89
CA GLN A 17 14.19 -53.67 17.15
C GLN A 17 14.04 -54.44 15.79
N THR A 18 14.58 -53.74 14.76
CA THR A 18 15.50 -54.16 13.67
C THR A 18 15.09 -55.15 12.57
N PHE A 19 15.13 -54.68 11.31
CA PHE A 19 15.88 -55.31 10.20
C PHE A 19 16.19 -54.30 9.06
N CYS A 20 17.44 -54.28 8.59
CA CYS A 20 17.95 -53.50 7.46
C CYS A 20 17.65 -54.12 6.08
N ARG A 21 17.44 -53.28 5.04
CA ARG A 21 18.20 -53.29 3.76
C ARG A 21 17.83 -52.10 2.83
N GLN A 22 18.86 -51.33 2.45
CA GLN A 22 19.24 -50.70 1.15
C GLN A 22 18.16 -50.53 0.06
N SER A 23 18.13 -49.54 -0.83
CA SER A 23 18.92 -48.34 -1.25
C SER A 23 18.10 -47.75 -2.43
N THR A 24 17.90 -46.43 -2.58
CA THR A 24 18.58 -45.55 -3.57
C THR A 24 18.12 -44.10 -3.30
N SER A 25 19.00 -43.19 -2.88
CA SER A 25 19.68 -42.16 -3.70
C SER A 25 18.76 -41.16 -4.45
N HIS A 26 18.44 -40.03 -3.81
CA HIS A 26 18.91 -38.68 -4.20
C HIS A 26 18.45 -37.62 -3.18
N SER A 27 19.42 -36.95 -2.58
CA SER A 27 19.38 -35.76 -1.72
C SER A 27 19.45 -34.47 -2.57
N PRO A 28 19.51 -33.24 -1.99
CA PRO A 28 18.65 -32.62 -0.98
C PRO A 28 18.22 -31.17 -1.37
N THR A 29 17.29 -30.60 -0.59
CA THR A 29 17.07 -29.16 -0.27
C THR A 29 17.82 -28.07 -1.03
N THR A 30 17.09 -27.10 -1.59
CA THR A 30 17.60 -25.76 -1.89
C THR A 30 16.85 -24.72 -1.06
N TYR A 31 17.55 -24.11 -0.11
CA TYR A 31 17.09 -22.94 0.64
C TYR A 31 16.92 -21.74 -0.31
N GLN A 32 15.74 -21.15 -0.34
CA GLN A 32 15.47 -19.87 -1.01
C GLN A 32 16.00 -18.73 -0.13
N GLN A 33 16.86 -17.87 -0.69
CA GLN A 33 17.39 -16.65 -0.07
C GLN A 33 16.69 -15.41 -0.63
N PRO A 34 16.09 -14.56 0.22
CA PRO A 34 15.48 -13.29 -0.23
C PRO A 34 16.33 -12.00 -0.03
N ALA A 35 15.80 -10.83 -0.44
CA ALA A 35 16.31 -10.07 -1.60
C ALA A 35 16.09 -8.52 -1.51
N ALA A 36 17.13 -7.66 -1.63
CA ALA A 36 17.07 -6.17 -1.73
C ALA A 36 18.34 -5.58 -2.40
N ASP A 37 18.27 -4.41 -3.05
CA ASP A 37 19.41 -3.74 -3.69
C ASP A 37 20.07 -2.69 -2.78
N VAL A 38 21.10 -3.09 -2.04
CA VAL A 38 21.86 -2.19 -1.15
C VAL A 38 23.36 -2.37 -1.34
N LEU A 39 24.04 -1.29 -1.72
CA LEU A 39 25.49 -1.20 -1.83
C LEU A 39 26.05 -0.40 -0.66
N ILE A 40 27.10 -0.88 -0.01
CA ILE A 40 27.81 -0.07 0.98
C ILE A 40 28.79 0.90 0.31
N LEU A 41 28.92 2.10 0.89
CA LEU A 41 29.96 3.08 0.55
C LEU A 41 31.10 3.10 1.58
N PHE A 42 32.33 3.29 1.10
CA PHE A 42 33.55 3.50 1.90
C PHE A 42 34.19 4.86 1.60
N PRO A 43 34.90 5.51 2.53
CA PRO A 43 35.72 6.68 2.21
C PRO A 43 36.96 6.27 1.41
N SER A 44 37.29 6.96 0.32
CA SER A 44 38.44 6.61 -0.53
C SER A 44 39.77 6.92 0.16
N SER A 45 40.69 5.96 0.10
CA SER A 45 42.09 6.14 0.48
C SER A 45 42.95 6.13 -0.79
N HIS A 46 43.64 7.23 -1.08
CA HIS A 46 44.65 7.24 -2.15
C HIS A 46 45.80 6.27 -1.81
N THR A 47 45.77 5.07 -2.39
CA THR A 47 46.93 4.41 -3.00
C THR A 47 46.42 3.36 -3.99
N ALA A 48 46.76 3.55 -5.27
CA ALA A 48 46.47 2.61 -6.34
C ALA A 48 47.21 1.28 -6.15
N THR A 49 46.54 0.16 -6.40
CA THR A 49 46.88 -0.85 -7.44
C THR A 49 45.77 -1.92 -7.46
N GLY A 50 45.33 -2.29 -8.66
CA GLY A 50 44.09 -3.01 -8.88
C GLY A 50 44.09 -4.52 -8.63
N ALA A 51 42.90 -5.09 -8.79
CA ALA A 51 42.68 -6.46 -9.24
C ALA A 51 41.19 -6.60 -9.61
N ASP A 52 40.89 -6.47 -10.90
CA ASP A 52 39.67 -7.02 -11.48
C ASP A 52 39.68 -8.54 -11.30
N ARG A 53 38.57 -9.10 -10.82
CA ARG A 53 38.26 -10.52 -10.98
C ARG A 53 36.83 -10.68 -11.49
N ASN A 54 36.71 -10.66 -12.82
CA ASN A 54 35.60 -11.29 -13.54
C ASN A 54 35.71 -12.81 -13.38
N TRP A 55 34.61 -13.47 -13.02
CA TRP A 55 34.46 -14.92 -13.15
C TRP A 55 33.51 -15.22 -14.30
N ASN A 56 34.09 -15.64 -15.43
CA ASN A 56 33.41 -16.35 -16.51
C ASN A 56 33.19 -17.81 -16.10
N LEU A 57 32.02 -18.38 -16.43
CA LEU A 57 31.85 -19.83 -16.58
C LEU A 57 30.91 -20.11 -17.77
N GLN A 58 31.49 -20.70 -18.82
CA GLN A 58 30.80 -21.32 -19.95
C GLN A 58 30.46 -22.79 -19.64
N GLY A 59 29.34 -23.26 -20.19
CA GLY A 59 29.21 -24.62 -20.72
C GLY A 59 28.16 -25.52 -20.07
N LEU A 60 27.03 -25.74 -20.76
CA LEU A 60 26.69 -27.02 -21.42
C LEU A 60 25.28 -26.94 -22.04
N GLN A 61 25.20 -27.31 -23.32
CA GLN A 61 23.97 -27.49 -24.10
C GLN A 61 23.25 -28.78 -23.70
N SER A 62 21.92 -28.76 -23.70
CA SER A 62 21.13 -29.93 -24.12
C SER A 62 19.78 -29.52 -24.70
N GLU A 63 19.52 -29.99 -25.91
CA GLU A 63 18.24 -29.92 -26.62
C GLU A 63 17.19 -30.85 -25.99
N ALA A 64 15.94 -30.40 -25.90
CA ALA A 64 14.75 -31.24 -26.07
C ALA A 64 13.54 -30.33 -26.32
N GLY A 65 12.94 -30.47 -27.50
CA GLY A 65 11.64 -29.87 -27.81
C GLY A 65 10.49 -30.72 -27.25
N GLU A 66 9.33 -30.11 -27.07
CA GLU A 66 8.08 -30.54 -27.71
C GLU A 66 6.90 -29.60 -27.40
N ASN A 67 5.97 -29.62 -28.34
CA ASN A 67 4.84 -28.72 -28.55
C ASN A 67 3.82 -28.68 -27.39
N ILE A 68 3.32 -27.48 -27.05
CA ILE A 68 2.05 -27.33 -26.33
C ILE A 68 1.07 -26.54 -27.20
N ILE A 69 -0.04 -27.21 -27.49
CA ILE A 69 -1.20 -26.73 -28.25
C ILE A 69 -1.88 -25.59 -27.48
N ALA A 70 -1.95 -24.41 -28.09
CA ALA A 70 -2.65 -23.24 -27.54
C ALA A 70 -4.17 -23.42 -27.63
N SER A 71 -4.79 -23.90 -26.56
CA SER A 71 -6.22 -23.73 -26.34
C SER A 71 -6.48 -22.31 -25.83
N TYR A 72 -7.11 -21.46 -26.66
CA TYR A 72 -7.55 -20.11 -26.28
C TYR A 72 -8.60 -20.18 -25.15
N LEU A 73 -8.14 -20.09 -23.90
CA LEU A 73 -8.99 -19.72 -22.77
C LEU A 73 -9.36 -18.24 -22.95
N ILE A 74 -10.64 -17.91 -22.92
CA ILE A 74 -11.10 -16.52 -22.79
C ILE A 74 -10.56 -16.00 -21.45
N MET A 75 -9.48 -15.23 -21.49
CA MET A 75 -8.90 -14.61 -20.30
C MET A 75 -9.74 -13.40 -19.91
N HIS A 76 -10.58 -13.56 -18.89
CA HIS A 76 -11.27 -12.44 -18.26
C HIS A 76 -10.24 -11.44 -17.72
N GLN A 77 -10.53 -10.15 -17.91
CA GLN A 77 -9.72 -9.05 -17.39
C GLN A 77 -10.41 -8.48 -16.16
N PHE A 78 -9.62 -8.14 -15.13
CA PHE A 78 -10.15 -7.68 -13.85
C PHE A 78 -9.61 -6.29 -13.51
N CYS A 79 -10.42 -5.50 -12.82
CA CYS A 79 -10.03 -4.21 -12.30
C CYS A 79 -8.98 -4.39 -11.21
N VAL A 80 -7.80 -3.80 -11.38
CA VAL A 80 -6.69 -3.91 -10.41
C VAL A 80 -6.99 -3.24 -9.06
N LEU A 81 -8.03 -2.40 -8.97
CA LEU A 81 -8.41 -1.70 -7.75
C LEU A 81 -9.52 -2.41 -6.95
N CYS A 82 -10.37 -3.20 -7.60
CA CYS A 82 -11.54 -3.80 -6.95
C CYS A 82 -11.76 -5.29 -7.24
N GLY A 83 -10.97 -5.90 -8.12
CA GLY A 83 -11.04 -7.32 -8.45
C GLY A 83 -12.31 -7.77 -9.18
N VAL A 84 -13.21 -6.85 -9.56
CA VAL A 84 -14.39 -7.15 -10.38
C VAL A 84 -14.01 -7.12 -11.86
N ILE A 85 -14.68 -7.95 -12.66
CA ILE A 85 -14.45 -8.05 -14.10
C ILE A 85 -14.61 -6.71 -14.83
N LEU A 86 -13.70 -6.45 -15.76
CA LEU A 86 -13.81 -5.43 -16.79
C LEU A 86 -14.64 -6.02 -17.93
N VAL A 87 -15.92 -5.65 -18.00
CA VAL A 87 -16.84 -6.24 -18.97
C VAL A 87 -16.59 -5.59 -20.33
N PRO A 88 -16.29 -6.37 -21.39
CA PRO A 88 -16.16 -5.82 -22.73
C PRO A 88 -17.46 -5.15 -23.19
N CYS A 89 -17.34 -4.10 -23.99
CA CYS A 89 -18.48 -3.53 -24.68
C CYS A 89 -18.97 -4.53 -25.74
N PRO A 90 -20.25 -4.96 -25.71
CA PRO A 90 -20.79 -5.82 -26.75
C PRO A 90 -20.79 -5.04 -28.07
N SER A 91 -20.01 -5.54 -29.03
CA SER A 91 -19.67 -4.90 -30.30
C SER A 91 -20.88 -4.24 -30.99
N SER A 92 -20.91 -2.92 -31.08
CA SER A 92 -21.80 -2.19 -31.98
C SER A 92 -20.97 -1.23 -32.85
N LEU A 93 -20.27 -1.78 -33.86
CA LEU A 93 -19.45 -1.09 -34.86
C LEU A 93 -18.32 -0.18 -34.29
N PRO A 94 -17.12 -0.17 -34.89
CA PRO A 94 -16.12 0.84 -34.56
C PRO A 94 -16.69 2.23 -34.88
N GLY A 95 -16.83 3.07 -33.84
CA GLY A 95 -17.11 4.51 -34.02
C GLY A 95 -18.40 5.06 -33.38
N ASN A 96 -19.21 4.31 -32.65
CA ASN A 96 -20.28 4.90 -31.81
C ASN A 96 -20.83 3.90 -30.77
N PRO A 97 -20.32 3.87 -29.51
CA PRO A 97 -21.03 3.20 -28.44
C PRO A 97 -22.38 3.91 -28.19
N PRO A 98 -23.52 3.19 -28.27
CA PRO A 98 -24.83 3.80 -28.06
C PRO A 98 -25.08 3.95 -26.55
N LYS A 99 -25.22 5.19 -26.09
CA LYS A 99 -25.54 5.58 -24.70
C LYS A 99 -24.40 5.37 -23.69
N ARG A 100 -24.58 5.94 -22.50
CA ARG A 100 -23.71 5.73 -21.34
C ARG A 100 -23.66 4.23 -21.02
N LEU A 101 -22.44 3.70 -20.95
CA LEU A 101 -22.17 2.30 -20.65
C LEU A 101 -22.43 1.98 -19.17
N ASP A 102 -22.58 0.69 -18.85
CA ASP A 102 -22.64 0.24 -17.45
C ASP A 102 -21.27 0.50 -16.77
N TRP A 103 -21.27 0.76 -15.47
CA TRP A 103 -20.04 1.06 -14.71
C TRP A 103 -18.94 0.00 -14.85
N LYS A 104 -19.31 -1.27 -15.12
CA LYS A 104 -18.37 -2.38 -15.34
C LYS A 104 -17.64 -2.31 -16.68
N GLN A 105 -18.13 -1.46 -17.60
CA GLN A 105 -17.65 -1.29 -18.97
C GLN A 105 -16.93 0.05 -19.17
N GLU A 106 -17.14 1.03 -18.28
CA GLU A 106 -16.39 2.29 -18.26
C GLU A 106 -15.03 2.07 -17.57
N ILE A 107 -13.96 2.14 -18.37
CA ILE A 107 -12.62 1.71 -17.97
C ILE A 107 -11.64 2.86 -18.19
N ARG A 108 -10.74 3.05 -17.23
CA ARG A 108 -9.50 3.83 -17.38
C ARG A 108 -8.30 2.92 -17.21
N ALA A 109 -7.13 3.39 -17.60
CA ALA A 109 -5.88 2.76 -17.26
C ALA A 109 -4.79 3.77 -16.94
N VAL A 110 -3.80 3.33 -16.16
CA VAL A 110 -2.49 3.97 -16.12
C VAL A 110 -1.55 3.20 -17.02
N THR A 111 -0.86 3.91 -17.90
CA THR A 111 0.08 3.34 -18.89
C THR A 111 1.48 3.88 -18.69
N SER A 112 2.50 3.12 -19.08
CA SER A 112 3.91 3.54 -19.07
C SER A 112 4.56 3.32 -20.44
N HIS A 113 5.12 4.39 -21.02
CA HIS A 113 5.76 4.37 -22.34
C HIS A 113 7.30 4.40 -22.22
N GLY A 114 7.92 3.25 -21.95
CA GLY A 114 9.38 3.19 -21.82
C GLY A 114 9.89 3.34 -20.38
N GLY A 115 9.13 2.82 -19.41
CA GLY A 115 9.50 2.81 -17.99
C GLY A 115 8.81 3.90 -17.18
N LEU A 116 9.27 4.12 -15.95
CA LEU A 116 8.62 5.03 -15.00
C LEU A 116 8.68 6.53 -15.37
N SER A 117 9.46 6.91 -16.39
CA SER A 117 9.65 8.30 -16.81
C SER A 117 8.45 8.90 -17.53
N THR A 118 7.52 8.08 -18.02
CA THR A 118 6.41 8.48 -18.90
C THR A 118 5.14 7.71 -18.54
N VAL A 119 4.69 7.85 -17.29
CA VAL A 119 3.38 7.33 -16.87
C VAL A 119 2.29 8.31 -17.32
N ALA A 120 1.21 7.81 -17.91
CA ALA A 120 0.04 8.58 -18.32
C ALA A 120 -1.26 7.94 -17.83
N LEU A 121 -2.25 8.77 -17.52
CA LEU A 121 -3.63 8.34 -17.28
C LEU A 121 -4.42 8.42 -18.60
N THR A 122 -5.14 7.38 -18.96
CA THR A 122 -6.05 7.45 -20.12
C THR A 122 -7.33 8.20 -19.78
N GLY A 123 -8.03 8.71 -20.80
CA GLY A 123 -9.44 9.08 -20.71
C GLY A 123 -10.34 7.89 -20.36
N VAL A 124 -11.64 8.15 -20.19
CA VAL A 124 -12.64 7.08 -19.99
C VAL A 124 -12.90 6.38 -21.31
N GLY A 125 -12.66 5.08 -21.34
CA GLY A 125 -12.83 4.22 -22.50
C GLY A 125 -13.64 2.96 -22.20
N TYR A 126 -13.56 2.00 -23.10
CA TYR A 126 -14.17 0.68 -22.96
C TYR A 126 -13.30 -0.40 -23.57
N SER A 127 -13.46 -1.65 -23.12
CA SER A 127 -12.72 -2.77 -23.70
C SER A 127 -13.47 -3.38 -24.88
N ASN A 128 -12.74 -3.74 -25.94
CA ASN A 128 -13.25 -4.54 -27.06
C ASN A 128 -13.02 -6.05 -26.88
N GLY A 129 -12.58 -6.48 -25.68
CA GLY A 129 -12.28 -7.87 -25.34
C GLY A 129 -10.80 -8.23 -25.42
N SER A 130 -9.99 -7.49 -26.20
CA SER A 130 -8.54 -7.71 -26.29
C SER A 130 -7.71 -6.51 -25.81
N ALA A 131 -8.25 -5.30 -25.96
CA ALA A 131 -7.60 -4.05 -25.58
C ALA A 131 -8.60 -3.08 -24.97
N LEU A 132 -8.08 -2.04 -24.33
CA LEU A 132 -8.81 -0.84 -23.95
C LEU A 132 -8.78 0.17 -25.10
N LEU A 133 -9.94 0.65 -25.52
CA LEU A 133 -10.09 1.76 -26.44
C LEU A 133 -10.35 3.03 -25.63
N ALA A 134 -9.36 3.90 -25.51
CA ALA A 134 -9.42 5.12 -24.72
C ALA A 134 -8.52 6.21 -25.33
N SER A 135 -8.93 7.46 -25.18
CA SER A 135 -8.09 8.61 -25.51
C SER A 135 -6.88 8.67 -24.57
N SER A 136 -5.76 9.20 -25.07
CA SER A 136 -4.57 9.49 -24.25
C SER A 136 -4.73 10.74 -23.38
N ASP A 137 -5.76 11.55 -23.64
CA ASP A 137 -6.11 12.68 -22.79
C ASP A 137 -7.03 12.22 -21.66
N HIS A 138 -6.54 12.34 -20.43
CA HIS A 138 -7.24 11.94 -19.22
C HIS A 138 -8.54 12.71 -18.94
N ASP A 139 -8.74 13.89 -19.51
CA ASP A 139 -9.97 14.66 -19.28
C ASP A 139 -11.11 14.27 -20.25
N THR A 140 -10.82 13.37 -21.18
CA THR A 140 -11.76 12.99 -22.24
C THR A 140 -12.49 11.68 -21.95
N SER A 141 -13.63 11.50 -22.61
CA SER A 141 -14.46 10.30 -22.53
C SER A 141 -14.71 9.75 -23.93
N TYR A 142 -14.98 8.46 -24.05
CA TYR A 142 -15.42 7.81 -25.28
C TYR A 142 -16.69 8.43 -25.88
N MET A 143 -17.45 9.19 -25.08
CA MET A 143 -18.62 9.93 -25.54
C MET A 143 -18.26 11.23 -26.26
N SER A 144 -17.01 11.69 -26.19
CA SER A 144 -16.53 12.91 -26.85
C SER A 144 -16.18 12.60 -28.31
N PRO A 145 -16.99 13.03 -29.29
CA PRO A 145 -16.81 12.64 -30.70
C PRO A 145 -15.57 13.25 -31.36
N GLU A 146 -14.95 14.24 -30.71
CA GLU A 146 -13.83 15.00 -31.24
C GLU A 146 -12.47 14.31 -31.04
N HIS A 147 -12.42 13.26 -30.21
CA HIS A 147 -11.16 12.62 -29.80
C HIS A 147 -11.07 11.19 -30.35
N GLU A 148 -9.98 10.90 -31.07
CA GLU A 148 -9.69 9.55 -31.52
C GLU A 148 -9.35 8.64 -30.33
N LEU A 149 -9.96 7.45 -30.29
CA LEU A 149 -9.66 6.45 -29.28
C LEU A 149 -8.42 5.66 -29.68
N ALA A 150 -7.40 5.71 -28.83
CA ALA A 150 -6.20 4.89 -28.98
C ALA A 150 -6.43 3.48 -28.42
N CYS A 151 -5.70 2.51 -28.98
CA CYS A 151 -5.72 1.12 -28.54
C CYS A 151 -4.61 0.88 -27.51
N HIS A 152 -5.00 0.49 -26.30
CA HIS A 152 -4.09 0.18 -25.19
C HIS A 152 -4.22 -1.31 -24.82
N TYR A 153 -3.18 -2.09 -25.08
CA TYR A 153 -3.14 -3.49 -24.67
C TYR A 153 -3.05 -3.59 -23.15
N LEU A 154 -3.88 -4.45 -22.55
CA LEU A 154 -3.97 -4.64 -21.11
C LEU A 154 -2.78 -5.45 -20.58
N ASN A 155 -2.35 -5.15 -19.34
CA ASN A 155 -1.17 -5.72 -18.70
C ASN A 155 0.12 -5.33 -19.45
N TYR A 156 1.13 -6.21 -19.44
CA TYR A 156 2.36 -6.00 -20.21
C TYR A 156 2.17 -6.41 -21.67
N SER A 157 2.53 -5.51 -22.58
CA SER A 157 2.57 -5.75 -24.02
C SER A 157 4.01 -5.92 -24.48
N PRO A 158 4.49 -7.15 -24.73
CA PRO A 158 5.81 -7.42 -25.30
C PRO A 158 6.21 -6.58 -26.51
N PRO A 159 5.35 -6.41 -27.53
CA PRO A 159 5.77 -5.72 -28.76
C PRO A 159 6.03 -4.23 -28.53
N THR A 160 5.28 -3.62 -27.60
CA THR A 160 5.36 -2.19 -27.33
C THR A 160 6.16 -1.86 -26.08
N ARG A 161 6.50 -2.86 -25.25
CA ARG A 161 7.11 -2.71 -23.91
C ARG A 161 6.34 -1.76 -22.99
N ILE A 162 5.01 -1.72 -23.14
CA ILE A 162 4.11 -0.88 -22.36
C ILE A 162 3.45 -1.72 -21.27
N TRP A 163 3.41 -1.17 -20.07
CA TRP A 163 2.56 -1.66 -18.98
C TRP A 163 1.28 -0.86 -18.93
N THR A 164 0.15 -1.55 -18.82
CA THR A 164 -1.20 -0.95 -18.74
C THR A 164 -1.97 -1.60 -17.59
N PHE A 165 -2.25 -0.84 -16.53
CA PHE A 165 -3.09 -1.30 -15.43
C PHE A 165 -4.49 -0.69 -15.56
N ALA A 166 -5.47 -1.52 -15.88
CA ALA A 166 -6.84 -1.08 -16.11
C ALA A 166 -7.71 -1.23 -14.86
N PHE A 167 -8.63 -0.28 -14.70
CA PHE A 167 -9.58 -0.20 -13.59
C PHE A 167 -10.87 0.48 -14.04
N HIS A 168 -11.95 0.24 -13.30
CA HIS A 168 -13.23 0.93 -13.57
C HIS A 168 -13.13 2.42 -13.28
N GLU A 169 -13.81 3.23 -14.08
CA GLU A 169 -13.93 4.68 -13.84
C GLU A 169 -14.46 4.99 -12.44
N ALA A 170 -15.48 4.24 -12.00
CA ALA A 170 -16.01 4.40 -10.65
C ALA A 170 -14.99 4.11 -9.53
N CYS A 171 -14.03 3.21 -9.75
CA CYS A 171 -12.96 2.93 -8.79
C CYS A 171 -11.93 4.06 -8.76
N TRP A 172 -11.64 4.67 -9.92
CA TRP A 172 -10.78 5.84 -10.03
C TRP A 172 -11.35 7.04 -9.26
N GLN A 173 -12.63 7.35 -9.47
CA GLN A 173 -13.32 8.44 -8.76
C GLN A 173 -13.28 8.25 -7.23
N LEU A 174 -13.50 7.02 -6.75
CA LEU A 174 -13.38 6.68 -5.33
C LEU A 174 -11.94 6.85 -4.80
N LEU A 175 -10.94 6.50 -5.61
CA LEU A 175 -9.53 6.68 -5.25
C LEU A 175 -9.16 8.17 -5.19
N GLN A 176 -9.65 9.00 -6.11
CA GLN A 176 -9.46 10.45 -6.08
C GLN A 176 -10.09 11.09 -4.84
N GLN A 177 -11.30 10.65 -4.47
CA GLN A 177 -11.96 11.08 -3.22
C GLN A 177 -11.11 10.74 -2.00
N LYS A 178 -10.48 9.56 -1.96
CA LYS A 178 -9.54 9.19 -0.89
C LYS A 178 -8.24 9.99 -0.93
N ALA A 179 -7.65 10.21 -2.10
CA ALA A 179 -6.40 10.95 -2.23
C ALA A 179 -6.55 12.40 -1.77
N SER A 180 -7.73 12.98 -1.99
CA SER A 180 -8.12 14.33 -1.56
C SER A 180 -8.25 14.49 -0.03
N LEU A 181 -8.09 13.41 0.75
CA LEU A 181 -8.05 13.47 2.21
C LEU A 181 -6.68 13.90 2.75
N SER A 182 -5.65 13.86 1.92
CA SER A 182 -4.35 14.45 2.26
C SER A 182 -4.47 15.97 2.39
N LYS A 183 -3.83 16.54 3.41
CA LYS A 183 -4.28 17.78 4.06
C LYS A 183 -4.08 19.11 3.31
N ASP A 184 -3.45 19.17 2.12
CA ASP A 184 -2.96 20.46 1.61
C ASP A 184 -3.25 20.83 0.14
N SER A 185 -3.87 19.97 -0.67
CA SER A 185 -4.36 20.36 -2.01
C SER A 185 -5.15 19.21 -2.64
N GLN A 186 -6.04 19.52 -3.61
CA GLN A 186 -6.55 18.48 -4.49
C GLN A 186 -5.36 17.88 -5.23
N ALA A 187 -5.12 16.59 -5.02
CA ALA A 187 -4.05 15.89 -5.69
C ALA A 187 -4.31 15.88 -7.20
N GLU A 188 -3.38 16.43 -7.97
CA GLU A 188 -3.43 16.40 -9.44
C GLU A 188 -3.66 14.96 -9.93
N PRO A 189 -4.69 14.68 -10.76
CA PRO A 189 -5.02 13.34 -11.23
C PRO A 189 -3.82 12.59 -11.82
N GLN A 190 -3.00 13.31 -12.57
CA GLN A 190 -1.79 12.77 -13.19
C GLN A 190 -0.74 12.35 -12.16
N ARG A 191 -0.62 13.08 -11.05
CA ARG A 191 0.29 12.73 -9.94
C ARG A 191 -0.19 11.47 -9.22
N VAL A 192 -1.50 11.38 -8.96
CA VAL A 192 -2.13 10.16 -8.40
C VAL A 192 -1.88 8.96 -9.32
N ALA A 193 -2.02 9.14 -10.64
CA ALA A 193 -1.78 8.10 -11.63
C ALA A 193 -0.32 7.62 -11.66
N GLN A 194 0.65 8.53 -11.60
CA GLN A 194 2.08 8.21 -11.51
C GLN A 194 2.41 7.35 -10.28
N LEU A 195 1.93 7.75 -9.10
CA LEU A 195 2.15 7.01 -7.87
C LEU A 195 1.41 5.68 -7.84
N LEU A 196 0.18 5.65 -8.36
CA LEU A 196 -0.59 4.41 -8.50
C LEU A 196 0.14 3.41 -9.39
N PHE A 197 0.66 3.86 -10.55
CA PHE A 197 1.44 3.01 -11.44
C PHE A 197 2.66 2.43 -10.72
N ARG A 198 3.43 3.25 -10.00
CA ARG A 198 4.60 2.79 -9.23
C ARG A 198 4.21 1.69 -8.25
N LEU A 199 3.22 1.95 -7.39
CA LEU A 199 2.74 0.97 -6.41
C LEU A 199 2.26 -0.33 -7.08
N LEU A 200 1.46 -0.24 -8.15
CA LEU A 200 0.97 -1.43 -8.86
C LEU A 200 2.10 -2.20 -9.56
N ASN A 201 3.11 -1.51 -10.06
CA ASN A 201 4.26 -2.13 -10.70
C ASN A 201 5.13 -2.93 -9.71
N CYS A 202 5.07 -2.59 -8.42
CA CYS A 202 5.79 -3.27 -7.33
C CYS A 202 5.03 -4.51 -6.79
N LEU A 203 3.75 -4.70 -7.14
CA LEU A 203 2.99 -5.85 -6.69
C LEU A 203 3.52 -7.15 -7.32
N PRO A 204 3.47 -8.28 -6.59
CA PRO A 204 3.74 -9.56 -7.19
C PRO A 204 2.69 -9.87 -8.27
N TYR A 205 3.09 -10.60 -9.31
CA TYR A 205 2.22 -10.99 -10.41
C TYR A 205 1.93 -12.48 -10.34
N ASP A 206 0.69 -12.88 -10.66
CA ASP A 206 0.43 -14.30 -10.92
C ASP A 206 0.94 -14.74 -12.29
N ARG A 207 0.80 -16.03 -12.56
CA ARG A 207 1.10 -16.65 -13.86
C ARG A 207 0.33 -16.05 -15.05
N PHE A 208 -0.68 -15.22 -14.80
CA PHE A 208 -1.50 -14.55 -15.80
C PHE A 208 -1.14 -13.06 -15.95
N LYS A 209 -0.05 -12.61 -15.30
CA LYS A 209 0.46 -11.23 -15.32
C LYS A 209 -0.54 -10.22 -14.73
N VAL A 210 -1.41 -10.67 -13.84
CA VAL A 210 -2.31 -9.79 -13.08
C VAL A 210 -1.61 -9.44 -11.76
N PRO A 211 -1.53 -8.14 -11.39
CA PRO A 211 -1.09 -7.75 -10.06
C PRO A 211 -1.92 -8.47 -8.99
N CYS A 212 -1.25 -9.17 -8.08
CA CYS A 212 -1.87 -9.99 -7.05
C CYS A 212 -1.58 -9.39 -5.69
N PRO A 213 -2.33 -8.35 -5.28
CA PRO A 213 -2.17 -7.87 -3.93
C PRO A 213 -2.61 -8.97 -2.95
N ASN A 214 -2.00 -8.97 -1.78
CA ASN A 214 -2.26 -9.81 -0.61
C ASN A 214 -3.61 -9.47 0.07
N HIS A 215 -4.67 -9.32 -0.74
CA HIS A 215 -6.05 -9.24 -0.30
C HIS A 215 -6.98 -9.84 -1.37
N ASP A 216 -8.15 -10.31 -0.95
CA ASP A 216 -9.11 -11.00 -1.82
C ASP A 216 -10.11 -10.04 -2.52
N PHE A 217 -9.77 -8.75 -2.56
CA PHE A 217 -10.66 -7.67 -3.00
C PHE A 217 -12.04 -7.65 -2.31
N GLY A 218 -12.08 -7.97 -1.02
CA GLY A 218 -13.35 -8.06 -0.28
C GLY A 218 -14.20 -9.23 -0.76
N GLY A 219 -13.55 -10.35 -1.07
CA GLY A 219 -14.16 -11.60 -1.53
C GLY A 219 -14.32 -11.76 -3.05
N ALA A 220 -14.06 -10.73 -3.86
CA ALA A 220 -14.26 -10.79 -5.32
C ALA A 220 -13.36 -11.82 -6.01
N LEU A 221 -12.15 -12.06 -5.48
CA LEU A 221 -11.20 -13.04 -6.02
C LEU A 221 -11.79 -14.45 -6.14
N LYS A 222 -12.72 -14.82 -5.24
CA LYS A 222 -13.37 -16.14 -5.22
C LYS A 222 -14.18 -16.44 -6.49
N PHE A 223 -14.58 -15.40 -7.21
CA PHE A 223 -15.48 -15.50 -8.36
C PHE A 223 -14.78 -15.31 -9.71
N TRP A 224 -13.45 -15.20 -9.76
CA TRP A 224 -12.73 -15.01 -11.02
C TRP A 224 -12.93 -16.13 -12.05
N LYS A 225 -13.27 -17.34 -11.60
CA LYS A 225 -13.64 -18.45 -12.50
C LYS A 225 -15.02 -18.30 -13.13
N SER A 226 -15.92 -17.53 -12.52
CA SER A 226 -17.30 -17.32 -12.98
C SER A 226 -17.79 -15.92 -12.58
N PRO A 227 -17.19 -14.86 -13.14
CA PRO A 227 -17.29 -13.51 -12.57
C PRO A 227 -18.66 -12.83 -12.78
N LEU A 228 -19.52 -13.40 -13.62
CA LEU A 228 -20.87 -12.90 -13.91
C LEU A 228 -21.98 -13.77 -13.32
N ILE A 229 -21.65 -14.93 -12.75
CA ILE A 229 -22.61 -15.86 -12.15
C ILE A 229 -22.29 -15.93 -10.65
N LEU A 230 -22.95 -15.06 -9.89
CA LEU A 230 -22.73 -14.93 -8.46
C LEU A 230 -23.92 -15.50 -7.67
N PRO A 231 -23.68 -16.09 -6.48
CA PRO A 231 -24.76 -16.37 -5.53
C PRO A 231 -25.47 -15.07 -5.14
N GLU A 232 -26.75 -15.17 -4.75
CA GLU A 232 -27.59 -14.01 -4.42
C GLU A 232 -26.96 -13.07 -3.40
N SER A 233 -26.37 -13.63 -2.33
CA SER A 233 -25.68 -12.88 -1.28
C SER A 233 -24.46 -12.08 -1.76
N TRP A 234 -23.94 -12.38 -2.96
CA TRP A 234 -22.77 -11.75 -3.60
C TRP A 234 -23.10 -10.91 -4.84
N ASN A 235 -24.36 -10.87 -5.28
CA ASN A 235 -24.77 -10.05 -6.43
C ASN A 235 -24.44 -8.56 -6.27
N PHE A 236 -24.31 -8.09 -5.02
CA PHE A 236 -23.87 -6.73 -4.72
C PHE A 236 -22.51 -6.40 -5.36
N LEU A 237 -21.62 -7.37 -5.64
CA LEU A 237 -20.34 -7.11 -6.31
C LEU A 237 -20.48 -6.48 -7.71
N LEU A 238 -21.60 -6.76 -8.40
CA LEU A 238 -21.88 -6.25 -9.76
C LEU A 238 -22.75 -4.99 -9.76
N ALA A 239 -23.25 -4.59 -8.58
CA ALA A 239 -24.09 -3.41 -8.39
C ALA A 239 -23.27 -2.13 -8.59
N ASP A 240 -23.84 -1.14 -9.27
CA ASP A 240 -23.15 0.13 -9.54
C ASP A 240 -22.77 0.87 -8.24
N PRO A 241 -21.48 1.09 -7.94
CA PRO A 241 -21.04 1.77 -6.73
C PRO A 241 -21.23 3.31 -6.78
N THR A 242 -21.70 3.86 -7.90
CA THR A 242 -22.03 5.28 -8.05
C THR A 242 -23.51 5.58 -7.80
N THR A 243 -24.37 4.54 -7.84
CA THR A 243 -25.81 4.69 -7.59
C THR A 243 -26.09 4.90 -6.10
N LEU A 244 -26.75 6.03 -5.77
CA LEU A 244 -27.22 6.34 -4.43
C LEU A 244 -28.69 5.95 -4.31
N ALA A 245 -28.96 4.74 -3.82
CA ALA A 245 -30.31 4.30 -3.48
C ALA A 245 -30.73 4.88 -2.12
N LEU A 246 -30.93 6.21 -2.06
CA LEU A 246 -31.41 6.88 -0.85
C LEU A 246 -32.91 7.13 -0.99
N GLY A 247 -33.71 6.17 -0.53
CA GLY A 247 -35.14 6.37 -0.39
C GLY A 247 -35.42 7.55 0.56
N SER A 248 -36.09 8.58 0.05
CA SER A 248 -36.82 9.61 0.84
C SER A 248 -36.04 10.43 1.90
N VAL A 249 -34.78 10.82 1.63
CA VAL A 249 -34.01 11.70 2.54
C VAL A 249 -34.53 13.16 2.60
N THR A 250 -35.53 13.53 1.80
CA THR A 250 -35.98 14.92 1.60
C THR A 250 -37.13 15.41 2.52
N GLN A 251 -37.34 14.82 3.69
CA GLN A 251 -38.26 15.40 4.68
C GLN A 251 -37.60 15.56 6.05
N ALA A 252 -36.96 16.71 6.27
CA ALA A 252 -36.71 17.19 7.62
C ALA A 252 -37.87 18.12 8.02
N THR A 253 -38.80 17.58 8.79
CA THR A 253 -39.68 18.35 9.67
C THR A 253 -38.83 19.11 10.70
N GLN A 254 -39.30 20.30 11.09
CA GLN A 254 -38.76 21.08 12.19
C GLN A 254 -38.54 20.21 13.43
N ASP A 255 -37.31 20.20 13.96
CA ASP A 255 -37.11 19.95 15.37
C ASP A 255 -36.16 21.02 15.92
N VAL A 256 -36.80 22.05 16.46
CA VAL A 256 -36.26 22.82 17.58
C VAL A 256 -36.39 21.90 18.78
N SER A 257 -35.30 21.25 19.18
CA SER A 257 -35.21 20.70 20.53
C SER A 257 -34.32 21.65 21.31
N GLU A 258 -34.97 22.53 22.07
CA GLU A 258 -34.33 23.30 23.13
C GLU A 258 -33.54 22.33 24.01
N LEU A 259 -32.31 22.69 24.33
CA LEU A 259 -31.50 21.99 25.33
C LEU A 259 -32.41 21.71 26.53
N PRO A 260 -32.48 20.47 27.06
CA PRO A 260 -33.06 20.30 28.38
C PRO A 260 -32.22 21.19 29.30
N HIS A 261 -32.85 22.26 29.80
CA HIS A 261 -32.31 23.05 30.90
C HIS A 261 -32.00 22.04 32.00
N THR A 262 -30.71 21.76 32.17
CA THR A 262 -30.23 20.98 33.29
C THR A 262 -30.56 21.83 34.50
N THR A 263 -31.64 21.46 35.19
CA THR A 263 -31.85 21.92 36.55
C THR A 263 -30.58 21.60 37.30
N SER A 264 -29.94 22.66 37.79
CA SER A 264 -28.74 22.65 38.60
C SER A 264 -29.04 21.96 39.94
N ASP A 265 -29.25 20.64 39.93
CA ASP A 265 -29.06 19.86 41.13
C ASP A 265 -27.56 19.69 41.32
N SER A 266 -27.03 20.61 42.13
CA SER A 266 -25.69 20.65 42.72
C SER A 266 -25.45 19.41 43.59
N GLN A 267 -25.41 18.23 42.98
CA GLN A 267 -24.69 17.09 43.52
C GLN A 267 -23.38 16.97 42.76
N VAL A 268 -22.27 16.90 43.51
CA VAL A 268 -20.95 16.60 42.97
C VAL A 268 -21.03 15.21 42.36
N SER A 269 -21.29 15.16 41.05
CA SER A 269 -21.28 13.93 40.29
C SER A 269 -19.82 13.46 40.22
N ASP A 270 -19.55 12.25 40.71
CA ASP A 270 -18.25 11.58 40.54
C ASP A 270 -17.90 11.36 39.06
N ASP A 271 -18.87 11.53 38.15
CA ASP A 271 -18.66 11.48 36.72
C ASP A 271 -17.83 12.68 36.24
N ILE A 272 -16.56 12.41 35.89
CA ILE A 272 -15.62 13.42 35.40
C ILE A 272 -16.11 14.14 34.14
N PHE A 273 -16.97 13.51 33.33
CA PHE A 273 -17.53 14.13 32.12
C PHE A 273 -18.67 15.09 32.43
N ALA A 274 -19.37 14.91 33.57
CA ALA A 274 -20.40 15.85 34.02
C ALA A 274 -19.81 17.21 34.45
N ARG A 275 -18.49 17.29 34.63
CA ARG A 275 -17.76 18.54 34.91
C ARG A 275 -17.43 19.34 33.65
N LEU A 276 -17.57 18.74 32.47
CA LEU A 276 -17.36 19.40 31.19
C LEU A 276 -18.66 20.01 30.68
N SER A 277 -18.58 21.10 29.91
CA SER A 277 -19.77 21.64 29.27
C SER A 277 -20.29 20.66 28.19
N PRO A 278 -21.61 20.59 27.96
CA PRO A 278 -22.19 19.71 26.95
C PRO A 278 -21.58 19.91 25.55
N GLU A 279 -21.16 21.14 25.21
CA GLU A 279 -20.52 21.45 23.93
C GLU A 279 -19.17 20.75 23.78
N ILE A 280 -18.35 20.77 24.83
CA ILE A 280 -17.05 20.07 24.84
C ILE A 280 -17.26 18.57 24.71
N VAL A 281 -18.22 18.02 25.45
CA VAL A 281 -18.52 16.59 25.35
C VAL A 281 -19.01 16.24 23.95
N HIS A 282 -19.88 17.03 23.33
CA HIS A 282 -20.29 16.84 21.93
C HIS A 282 -19.13 16.93 20.92
N LEU A 283 -18.16 17.82 21.13
CA LEU A 283 -16.95 17.89 20.30
C LEU A 283 -16.12 16.61 20.43
N VAL A 284 -15.92 16.12 21.65
CA VAL A 284 -15.25 14.84 21.89
C VAL A 284 -16.01 13.70 21.19
N ILE A 285 -17.34 13.64 21.33
CA ILE A 285 -18.18 12.62 20.71
C ILE A 285 -18.08 12.64 19.17
N ALA A 286 -18.05 13.83 18.57
CA ALA A 286 -17.89 13.99 17.13
C ALA A 286 -16.53 13.47 16.64
N MET A 287 -15.51 13.47 17.51
CA MET A 287 -14.15 13.05 17.21
C MET A 287 -13.85 11.58 17.51
N VAL A 288 -14.66 10.87 18.30
CA VAL A 288 -14.48 9.43 18.57
C VAL A 288 -15.23 8.58 17.56
N ASN A 289 -14.77 7.35 17.28
CA ASN A 289 -15.54 6.41 16.46
C ASN A 289 -16.76 5.86 17.25
N SER A 290 -17.65 5.15 16.56
CA SER A 290 -18.89 4.65 17.18
C SER A 290 -18.65 3.52 18.20
N THR A 291 -17.57 2.75 18.08
CA THR A 291 -17.17 1.73 19.07
C THR A 291 -16.73 2.36 20.39
N ASP A 292 -15.86 3.37 20.31
CA ASP A 292 -15.38 4.13 21.45
C ASP A 292 -16.48 4.94 22.09
N LEU A 293 -17.42 5.46 21.28
CA LEU A 293 -18.64 6.08 21.81
C LEU A 293 -19.45 5.08 22.64
N CYS A 294 -19.65 3.85 22.17
CA CYS A 294 -20.32 2.81 22.97
C CYS A 294 -19.58 2.55 24.28
N ASN A 295 -18.24 2.46 24.26
CA ASN A 295 -17.45 2.28 25.47
C ASN A 295 -17.56 3.48 26.44
N LEU A 296 -17.58 4.71 25.91
CA LEU A 296 -17.79 5.93 26.70
C LEU A 296 -19.19 5.98 27.33
N ARG A 297 -20.23 5.49 26.62
CA ARG A 297 -21.58 5.36 27.17
C ARG A 297 -21.66 4.32 28.30
N LEU A 298 -20.82 3.28 28.25
CA LEU A 298 -20.73 2.29 29.31
C LEU A 298 -19.95 2.82 30.54
N SER A 299 -18.99 3.72 30.33
CA SER A 299 -18.15 4.26 31.41
C SER A 299 -18.72 5.50 32.10
N SER A 300 -19.63 6.24 31.46
CA SER A 300 -20.20 7.48 32.00
C SER A 300 -21.72 7.54 31.81
N LYS A 301 -22.43 7.69 32.94
CA LYS A 301 -23.89 7.88 32.93
C LYS A 301 -24.27 9.22 32.31
N PHE A 302 -23.45 10.25 32.53
CA PHE A 302 -23.66 11.56 31.93
C PHE A 302 -23.57 11.50 30.40
N VAL A 303 -22.48 10.92 29.86
CA VAL A 303 -22.29 10.72 28.43
C VAL A 303 -23.43 9.86 27.87
N SER A 304 -23.76 8.74 28.51
CA SER A 304 -24.84 7.85 28.05
C SER A 304 -26.19 8.56 27.83
N ARG A 305 -26.57 9.46 28.75
CA ARG A 305 -27.80 10.27 28.64
C ARG A 305 -27.69 11.31 27.53
N MET A 306 -26.56 12.01 27.46
CA MET A 306 -26.34 13.08 26.49
C MET A 306 -26.20 12.55 25.05
N THR A 307 -25.76 11.30 24.88
CA THR A 307 -25.57 10.68 23.56
C THR A 307 -26.65 9.67 23.20
N SER A 308 -27.86 9.83 23.74
CA SER A 308 -29.01 9.13 23.18
C SER A 308 -29.13 9.51 21.69
N PRO A 309 -29.42 8.55 20.78
CA PRO A 309 -29.49 8.85 19.36
C PRO A 309 -30.37 10.07 19.02
N ASP A 310 -31.49 10.20 19.73
CA ASP A 310 -32.48 11.27 19.54
C ASP A 310 -32.05 12.63 20.10
N HIS A 311 -31.04 12.65 20.98
CA HIS A 311 -30.52 13.88 21.59
C HIS A 311 -29.20 14.33 20.98
N LEU A 312 -28.57 13.50 20.13
CA LEU A 312 -27.31 13.85 19.50
C LEU A 312 -27.52 14.93 18.42
N PRO A 313 -26.77 16.05 18.47
CA PRO A 313 -26.87 17.09 17.46
C PRO A 313 -26.55 16.57 16.06
N GLN A 314 -27.22 17.12 15.04
CA GLN A 314 -26.98 16.77 13.62
C GLN A 314 -25.52 16.92 13.18
N ARG A 315 -24.75 17.83 13.79
CA ARG A 315 -23.30 17.98 13.54
C ARG A 315 -22.50 16.72 13.91
N VAL A 316 -22.92 15.99 14.96
CA VAL A 316 -22.27 14.74 15.39
C VAL A 316 -22.57 13.63 14.39
N TRP A 317 -23.82 13.54 13.95
CA TRP A 317 -24.20 12.58 12.92
C TRP A 317 -23.50 12.86 11.59
N LYS A 318 -23.41 14.14 11.20
CA LYS A 318 -22.65 14.59 10.03
C LYS A 318 -21.18 14.18 10.12
N SER A 319 -20.55 14.27 11.29
CA SER A 319 -19.14 13.88 11.44
C SER A 319 -18.88 12.41 11.14
N ARG A 320 -19.90 11.53 11.22
CA ARG A 320 -19.76 10.11 10.84
C ARG A 320 -19.53 9.88 9.34
N PHE A 321 -19.84 10.87 8.51
CA PHE A 321 -19.68 10.87 7.05
C PHE A 321 -18.38 11.54 6.59
N SER A 322 -17.54 12.04 7.52
CA SER A 322 -16.17 12.41 7.18
C SER A 322 -15.44 11.20 6.60
N ALA A 323 -14.58 11.42 5.63
CA ALA A 323 -14.02 10.34 4.81
C ALA A 323 -13.11 9.37 5.59
N ASP A 324 -12.53 9.81 6.70
CA ASP A 324 -11.76 9.02 7.67
C ASP A 324 -12.65 8.27 8.69
N ARG A 325 -13.98 8.36 8.55
CA ARG A 325 -14.96 7.80 9.49
C ARG A 325 -15.75 6.65 8.89
N GLU A 326 -16.65 6.09 9.70
CA GLU A 326 -17.36 4.86 9.39
C GLU A 326 -18.25 4.92 8.13
N MET A 327 -18.74 6.11 7.75
CA MET A 327 -19.49 6.34 6.52
C MET A 327 -18.67 7.11 5.48
N GLY A 328 -17.34 7.12 5.59
CA GLY A 328 -16.48 7.89 4.71
C GLY A 328 -16.53 7.49 3.23
N PHE A 329 -17.06 6.30 2.93
CA PHE A 329 -17.32 5.84 1.57
C PHE A 329 -18.54 6.52 0.93
N PHE A 330 -19.39 7.21 1.70
CA PHE A 330 -20.53 7.94 1.17
C PHE A 330 -20.04 9.19 0.44
N PRO A 331 -20.56 9.53 -0.77
CA PRO A 331 -20.10 10.71 -1.48
C PRO A 331 -20.48 11.97 -0.70
N PHE A 332 -19.46 12.59 -0.12
CA PHE A 332 -19.59 13.86 0.60
C PHE A 332 -19.25 15.01 -0.36
N ASP A 333 -19.92 15.05 -1.51
CA ASP A 333 -19.73 16.17 -2.44
C ASP A 333 -20.67 17.31 -2.04
N HIS A 334 -20.10 18.52 -1.98
CA HIS A 334 -20.82 19.76 -1.70
C HIS A 334 -22.04 19.93 -2.63
N GLU A 335 -22.02 19.34 -3.83
CA GLU A 335 -23.13 19.37 -4.79
C GLU A 335 -24.39 18.66 -4.34
N LEU A 336 -24.32 17.49 -3.68
CA LEU A 336 -25.53 16.84 -3.12
C LEU A 336 -26.14 17.68 -1.99
N CYS A 337 -25.29 18.40 -1.25
CA CYS A 337 -25.72 19.34 -0.21
C CYS A 337 -26.25 20.68 -0.77
N LEU A 338 -25.83 21.08 -1.98
CA LEU A 338 -26.27 22.32 -2.65
C LEU A 338 -27.51 22.11 -3.51
N GLN A 339 -27.67 20.95 -4.15
CA GLN A 339 -28.82 20.63 -5.00
C GLN A 339 -30.12 20.49 -4.20
N SER A 340 -30.03 20.15 -2.91
CA SER A 340 -31.18 20.15 -2.02
C SER A 340 -31.15 21.40 -1.12
N ASN A 341 -32.04 22.36 -1.37
CA ASN A 341 -32.36 23.45 -0.42
C ASN A 341 -32.96 22.92 0.92
N SER A 342 -32.97 21.60 1.14
CA SER A 342 -33.44 20.95 2.36
C SER A 342 -32.28 20.64 3.30
N LYS A 343 -32.43 21.00 4.59
CA LYS A 343 -31.54 20.54 5.65
C LYS A 343 -31.58 19.00 5.72
N LEU A 344 -30.55 18.34 5.21
CA LEU A 344 -30.43 16.89 5.27
C LEU A 344 -30.40 16.41 6.73
N ASN A 345 -31.23 15.42 7.08
CA ASN A 345 -31.20 14.80 8.41
C ASN A 345 -30.14 13.69 8.44
N TRP A 346 -28.96 14.02 8.95
CA TRP A 346 -27.80 13.14 9.04
C TRP A 346 -28.04 11.92 9.92
N GLN A 347 -28.86 12.05 10.97
CA GLN A 347 -29.23 10.92 11.82
C GLN A 347 -30.02 9.87 11.04
N ARG A 348 -31.06 10.30 10.31
CA ARG A 348 -31.86 9.38 9.48
C ARG A 348 -31.00 8.74 8.40
N LEU A 349 -30.25 9.56 7.66
CA LEU A 349 -29.30 9.07 6.65
C LEU A 349 -28.34 8.01 7.21
N TYR A 350 -27.82 8.22 8.41
CA TYR A 350 -26.93 7.27 9.07
C TYR A 350 -27.59 5.91 9.30
N PHE A 351 -28.80 5.89 9.86
CA PHE A 351 -29.52 4.66 10.13
C PHE A 351 -30.02 3.98 8.85
N ASP A 352 -30.52 4.75 7.88
CA ASP A 352 -30.93 4.24 6.58
C ASP A 352 -29.76 3.56 5.88
N LEU A 353 -28.59 4.20 5.87
CA LEU A 353 -27.38 3.62 5.29
C LEU A 353 -26.93 2.36 6.05
N LYS A 354 -26.98 2.34 7.39
CA LYS A 354 -26.71 1.12 8.18
C LYS A 354 -27.66 -0.02 7.81
N CYS A 355 -28.95 0.26 7.59
CA CYS A 355 -29.94 -0.72 7.16
C CYS A 355 -29.63 -1.23 5.75
N ASN A 356 -29.36 -0.34 4.79
CA ASN A 356 -28.97 -0.70 3.42
C ASN A 356 -27.72 -1.59 3.36
N LEU A 357 -26.76 -1.33 4.25
CA LEU A 357 -25.54 -2.14 4.34
C LEU A 357 -25.77 -3.55 4.88
N ARG A 358 -26.85 -3.77 5.65
CA ARG A 358 -27.21 -5.08 6.22
C ARG A 358 -28.19 -5.85 5.34
N ASN A 359 -29.00 -5.14 4.55
CA ASN A 359 -30.05 -5.75 3.78
C ASN A 359 -29.50 -6.45 2.53
N GLU A 360 -29.59 -7.79 2.50
CA GLU A 360 -29.18 -8.57 1.35
C GLU A 360 -30.14 -8.44 0.16
N SER A 361 -31.40 -8.07 0.39
CA SER A 361 -32.45 -7.97 -0.63
C SER A 361 -32.43 -6.69 -1.46
N GLU A 362 -31.71 -5.66 -1.02
CA GLU A 362 -31.53 -4.43 -1.78
C GLU A 362 -30.44 -4.61 -2.84
N THR A 363 -30.50 -3.79 -3.89
CA THR A 363 -29.61 -3.83 -5.07
C THR A 363 -28.11 -3.83 -4.74
N GLY A 364 -27.72 -3.45 -3.52
CA GLY A 364 -26.37 -3.69 -3.00
C GLY A 364 -25.34 -2.64 -3.40
N HIS A 365 -25.75 -1.54 -4.03
CA HIS A 365 -24.86 -0.44 -4.49
C HIS A 365 -23.96 0.09 -3.37
N MET A 366 -24.53 0.44 -2.22
CA MET A 366 -23.75 0.96 -1.09
C MET A 366 -22.85 -0.10 -0.45
N ARG A 367 -23.25 -1.37 -0.47
CA ARG A 367 -22.39 -2.49 -0.03
C ARG A 367 -21.18 -2.62 -0.96
N ASN A 368 -21.38 -2.53 -2.27
CA ASN A 368 -20.27 -2.56 -3.23
C ASN A 368 -19.36 -1.35 -3.09
N ARG A 369 -19.94 -0.15 -2.98
CA ARG A 369 -19.19 1.09 -2.81
C ARG A 369 -18.31 1.04 -1.55
N ARG A 370 -18.87 0.60 -0.42
CA ARG A 370 -18.11 0.41 0.84
C ARG A 370 -17.00 -0.62 0.66
N ARG A 371 -17.28 -1.74 -0.01
CA ARG A 371 -16.26 -2.76 -0.30
C ARG A 371 -15.10 -2.18 -1.11
N ILE A 372 -15.40 -1.52 -2.23
CA ILE A 372 -14.38 -0.88 -3.08
C ILE A 372 -13.59 0.14 -2.28
N TRP A 373 -14.27 0.99 -1.49
CA TRP A 373 -13.61 1.94 -0.59
C TRP A 373 -12.61 1.26 0.35
N LEU A 374 -12.94 0.10 0.93
CA LEU A 374 -12.01 -0.63 1.79
C LEU A 374 -10.87 -1.29 0.99
N CYS A 375 -11.13 -1.82 -0.20
CA CYS A 375 -10.09 -2.35 -1.08
C CYS A 375 -9.05 -1.27 -1.44
N LEU A 376 -9.52 -0.05 -1.71
CA LEU A 376 -8.65 1.07 -2.05
C LEU A 376 -7.73 1.50 -0.90
N ASP A 377 -8.02 1.16 0.36
CA ASP A 377 -7.14 1.52 1.50
C ASP A 377 -5.75 0.87 1.42
N VAL A 378 -5.61 -0.22 0.65
CA VAL A 378 -4.32 -0.90 0.43
C VAL A 378 -3.36 0.00 -0.34
N VAL A 379 -3.86 0.68 -1.39
CA VAL A 379 -3.06 1.58 -2.22
C VAL A 379 -3.11 3.02 -1.73
N ALA A 380 -4.26 3.49 -1.25
CA ALA A 380 -4.48 4.90 -0.91
C ALA A 380 -3.64 5.35 0.28
N ARG A 381 -3.45 4.50 1.31
CA ARG A 381 -2.62 4.86 2.47
C ARG A 381 -1.18 5.13 2.07
N SER A 382 -0.61 4.26 1.24
CA SER A 382 0.72 4.46 0.69
C SER A 382 0.74 5.70 -0.18
N LEU A 383 -0.16 5.78 -1.17
CA LEU A 383 -0.24 6.90 -2.11
C LEU A 383 -0.32 8.26 -1.40
N MET A 384 -1.18 8.41 -0.40
CA MET A 384 -1.33 9.66 0.36
C MET A 384 -0.04 10.10 1.06
N ALA A 385 0.75 9.15 1.59
CA ALA A 385 2.04 9.47 2.19
C ALA A 385 3.07 9.97 1.15
N LEU A 386 2.90 9.61 -0.12
CA LEU A 386 3.83 9.91 -1.22
C LEU A 386 3.44 11.12 -2.07
N LEU A 387 2.20 11.62 -1.95
CA LEU A 387 1.66 12.67 -2.82
C LEU A 387 2.55 13.92 -2.89
N ASN A 388 3.07 14.36 -1.74
CA ASN A 388 3.86 15.58 -1.60
C ASN A 388 5.38 15.34 -1.70
N GLN A 389 5.81 14.19 -2.22
CA GLN A 389 7.22 13.81 -2.23
C GLN A 389 7.72 13.43 -3.63
N ASP A 390 8.68 14.19 -4.14
CA ASP A 390 9.31 13.85 -5.42
C ASP A 390 10.51 12.94 -5.22
N LEU A 391 10.43 11.74 -5.81
CA LEU A 391 11.54 10.80 -5.86
C LEU A 391 12.31 11.02 -7.17
N CYS A 392 13.51 11.60 -7.06
CA CYS A 392 14.44 11.75 -8.16
C CYS A 392 15.34 10.51 -8.20
N LEU A 393 14.96 9.52 -9.01
CA LEU A 393 15.75 8.33 -9.23
C LEU A 393 16.73 8.54 -10.38
N GLN A 394 17.94 8.03 -10.20
CA GLN A 394 18.97 8.01 -11.23
C GLN A 394 19.22 6.58 -11.68
N ASP A 395 19.78 6.40 -12.87
CA ASP A 395 20.32 5.09 -13.24
C ASP A 395 21.54 4.76 -12.37
N ARG A 396 21.85 3.48 -12.27
CA ARG A 396 22.93 3.00 -11.41
C ARG A 396 24.29 3.60 -11.77
N GLN A 397 24.62 3.69 -13.06
CA GLN A 397 25.93 4.15 -13.50
C GLN A 397 26.15 5.62 -13.13
N SER A 398 25.12 6.45 -13.27
CA SER A 398 25.12 7.85 -12.83
C SER A 398 25.35 7.97 -11.32
N VAL A 399 24.65 7.17 -10.49
CA VAL A 399 24.87 7.16 -9.03
C VAL A 399 26.29 6.71 -8.66
N GLU A 400 26.80 5.67 -9.31
CA GLU A 400 28.16 5.20 -9.07
C GLU A 400 29.21 6.26 -9.44
N GLN A 401 28.99 7.01 -10.54
CA GLN A 401 29.84 8.15 -10.91
C GLN A 401 29.78 9.28 -9.89
N ASP A 402 28.58 9.64 -9.41
CA ASP A 402 28.38 10.65 -8.37
C ASP A 402 29.13 10.29 -7.09
N VAL A 403 28.98 9.05 -6.63
CA VAL A 403 29.66 8.51 -5.44
C VAL A 403 31.19 8.59 -5.60
N ASN A 404 31.71 8.13 -6.75
CA ASN A 404 33.14 8.16 -7.03
C ASN A 404 33.68 9.61 -7.10
N SER A 405 32.90 10.54 -7.66
CA SER A 405 33.26 11.97 -7.74
C SER A 405 33.39 12.61 -6.35
N GLN A 406 32.60 12.13 -5.39
CA GLN A 406 32.65 12.53 -3.98
C GLN A 406 33.73 11.79 -3.17
N ARG A 407 34.61 11.03 -3.84
CA ARG A 407 35.71 10.27 -3.23
C ARG A 407 35.23 9.19 -2.26
N TYR A 408 34.10 8.57 -2.57
CA TYR A 408 33.66 7.34 -1.92
C TYR A 408 33.92 6.14 -2.84
N GLU A 409 34.25 5.00 -2.25
CA GLU A 409 34.44 3.73 -2.94
C GLU A 409 33.25 2.82 -2.73
N LEU A 410 32.85 2.13 -3.80
CA LEU A 410 31.79 1.13 -3.75
C LEU A 410 32.27 -0.14 -3.05
N GLY A 411 31.39 -0.70 -2.23
CA GLY A 411 31.66 -1.87 -1.41
C GLY A 411 30.92 -3.12 -1.84
N GLN A 412 30.49 -3.91 -0.86
CA GLN A 412 29.66 -5.07 -1.11
C GLN A 412 28.27 -4.64 -1.55
N PHE A 413 27.74 -5.35 -2.56
CA PHE A 413 26.38 -5.18 -3.05
C PHE A 413 25.57 -6.42 -2.69
N VAL A 414 24.39 -6.22 -2.10
CA VAL A 414 23.35 -7.25 -1.99
C VAL A 414 22.32 -6.91 -3.03
N TRP A 415 21.96 -7.89 -3.85
CA TRP A 415 20.94 -7.79 -4.88
C TRP A 415 19.74 -8.63 -4.47
N THR A 416 18.55 -8.20 -4.86
CA THR A 416 17.49 -9.16 -5.15
C THR A 416 17.87 -10.01 -6.36
N PRO A 417 17.38 -11.24 -6.53
CA PRO A 417 17.34 -11.81 -7.87
C PRO A 417 16.43 -10.94 -8.74
N ILE A 418 17.03 -10.01 -9.48
CA ILE A 418 16.43 -9.39 -10.65
C ILE A 418 16.39 -10.50 -11.70
N ILE A 419 15.20 -10.94 -12.10
CA ILE A 419 15.10 -11.84 -13.24
C ILE A 419 15.23 -11.00 -14.51
N GLU A 420 16.46 -10.67 -14.87
CA GLU A 420 16.80 -9.97 -16.12
C GLU A 420 17.30 -10.98 -17.17
N ASP A 421 16.46 -11.17 -18.19
CA ASP A 421 16.70 -11.60 -19.57
C ASP A 421 17.40 -12.96 -19.88
N ALA A 422 16.60 -13.88 -20.46
CA ALA A 422 17.00 -14.65 -21.65
C ALA A 422 15.77 -15.22 -22.38
N HIS A 423 15.42 -14.59 -23.50
CA HIS A 423 14.79 -15.14 -24.70
C HIS A 423 13.71 -16.24 -24.54
N ASN A 424 12.44 -15.83 -24.73
CA ASN A 424 11.21 -16.64 -24.86
C ASN A 424 10.51 -16.98 -23.54
N TYR A 425 9.73 -16.01 -23.06
CA TYR A 425 8.58 -16.05 -22.14
C TYR A 425 8.29 -17.29 -21.28
N LEU A 426 7.99 -17.01 -19.99
CA LEU A 426 7.57 -17.84 -18.83
C LEU A 426 8.73 -18.45 -18.02
N PRO A 427 8.65 -18.61 -16.68
CA PRO A 427 7.94 -17.92 -15.59
C PRO A 427 8.92 -17.07 -14.76
N SER A 428 9.35 -15.95 -15.35
CA SER A 428 10.49 -15.13 -14.96
C SER A 428 10.08 -13.69 -14.63
N GLU A 429 9.10 -13.48 -13.74
CA GLU A 429 8.58 -12.13 -13.42
C GLU A 429 8.10 -11.96 -11.95
N MET A 430 8.58 -12.79 -11.01
CA MET A 430 8.32 -12.61 -9.56
C MET A 430 9.54 -11.97 -8.88
N GLY A 431 9.40 -10.75 -8.36
CA GLY A 431 10.44 -10.04 -7.61
C GLY A 431 10.32 -8.52 -7.65
N ALA A 432 11.02 -7.84 -6.74
CA ALA A 432 11.04 -6.39 -6.63
C ALA A 432 11.73 -5.80 -7.87
N ARG A 433 11.16 -4.75 -8.44
CA ARG A 433 11.68 -4.11 -9.65
C ARG A 433 12.40 -2.83 -9.26
N SER A 434 13.70 -2.78 -9.46
CA SER A 434 14.45 -1.55 -9.23
C SER A 434 14.17 -0.56 -10.37
N SER A 435 13.55 0.54 -10.01
CA SER A 435 13.17 1.64 -10.87
C SER A 435 14.27 2.70 -11.00
N GLY A 436 15.23 2.66 -10.08
CA GLY A 436 16.43 3.48 -10.09
C GLY A 436 17.03 3.59 -8.70
N PHE A 437 18.10 4.36 -8.59
CA PHE A 437 18.98 4.36 -7.43
C PHE A 437 19.10 5.76 -6.84
N GLN A 438 19.32 5.80 -5.54
CA GLN A 438 19.81 6.98 -4.83
C GLN A 438 20.89 6.54 -3.84
N TYR A 439 21.71 7.47 -3.37
CA TYR A 439 22.71 7.18 -2.35
C TYR A 439 22.58 8.13 -1.17
N ILE A 440 22.93 7.63 0.01
CA ILE A 440 22.98 8.39 1.25
C ILE A 440 24.34 8.21 1.89
N ILE A 441 24.96 9.33 2.26
CA ILE A 441 26.12 9.35 3.14
C ILE A 441 25.61 9.42 4.57
N LEU A 442 25.97 8.41 5.37
CA LEU A 442 25.57 8.22 6.77
C LEU A 442 26.65 8.69 7.76
N ARG A 443 27.60 9.51 7.29
CA ARG A 443 28.63 10.12 8.11
C ARG A 443 28.27 11.59 8.35
N PRO A 444 28.32 12.08 9.60
CA PRO A 444 28.09 13.50 9.88
C PRO A 444 29.21 14.35 9.27
N GLU A 445 28.86 15.59 8.88
CA GLU A 445 29.84 16.56 8.36
C GLU A 445 30.82 16.99 9.45
N ASN A 446 30.32 17.06 10.70
CA ASN A 446 31.12 17.32 11.89
C ASN A 446 31.12 16.09 12.82
N PRO A 447 32.26 15.38 12.95
CA PRO A 447 32.36 14.19 13.81
C PRO A 447 32.18 14.49 15.30
N ASP A 448 32.36 15.75 15.71
CA ASP A 448 32.17 16.19 17.10
C ASP A 448 30.69 16.38 17.46
N ILE A 449 29.79 16.25 16.48
CA ILE A 449 28.35 16.34 16.66
C ILE A 449 27.75 14.95 16.40
N GLY A 450 26.99 14.43 17.36
CA GLY A 450 26.26 13.18 17.16
C GLY A 450 25.26 13.31 16.01
N SER A 451 24.83 12.21 15.41
CA SER A 451 23.81 12.21 14.36
C SER A 451 22.71 11.19 14.64
N ARG A 452 21.66 11.21 13.83
CA ARG A 452 20.50 10.33 13.97
C ARG A 452 20.08 9.85 12.59
N ILE A 453 20.18 8.54 12.38
CA ILE A 453 19.61 7.87 11.21
C ILE A 453 18.14 7.60 11.53
N SER A 454 17.24 8.00 10.64
CA SER A 454 15.79 7.80 10.76
C SER A 454 15.32 6.97 9.58
N LEU A 455 14.56 5.90 9.86
CA LEU A 455 14.05 4.99 8.83
C LEU A 455 12.54 5.11 8.76
N SER A 456 12.06 5.55 7.61
CA SER A 456 10.62 5.64 7.32
C SER A 456 10.08 4.29 6.87
N ARG A 457 8.84 4.01 7.24
CA ARG A 457 8.15 2.76 6.90
C ARG A 457 6.80 3.03 6.25
N ILE A 458 6.46 2.23 5.25
CA ILE A 458 5.15 2.27 4.61
C ILE A 458 4.49 0.92 4.76
N SER A 459 3.18 0.92 5.02
CA SER A 459 2.39 -0.31 5.01
C SER A 459 1.84 -0.50 3.60
N PHE A 460 2.27 -1.55 2.93
CA PHE A 460 1.84 -1.90 1.58
C PHE A 460 1.63 -3.40 1.53
N ASP A 461 0.58 -3.84 0.84
CA ASP A 461 0.29 -5.26 0.63
C ASP A 461 0.26 -6.15 1.91
N GLY A 462 -0.18 -5.58 3.03
CA GLY A 462 -0.26 -6.29 4.31
C GLY A 462 1.04 -6.33 5.13
N ASP A 463 2.15 -5.88 4.56
CA ASP A 463 3.47 -5.84 5.19
C ASP A 463 3.99 -4.41 5.38
N TYR A 464 5.12 -4.29 6.08
CA TYR A 464 5.84 -3.04 6.27
C TYR A 464 7.17 -3.05 5.53
N TYR A 465 7.36 -2.06 4.67
CA TYR A 465 8.59 -1.87 3.91
C TYR A 465 9.32 -0.62 4.36
N ILE A 466 10.65 -0.64 4.27
CA ILE A 466 11.49 0.55 4.45
C ILE A 466 11.31 1.42 3.22
N SER A 467 10.68 2.59 3.38
CA SER A 467 10.38 3.49 2.26
C SER A 467 11.45 4.55 2.04
N GLY A 468 12.24 4.87 3.08
CA GLY A 468 13.25 5.91 3.00
C GLY A 468 14.13 5.99 4.25
N ILE A 469 15.27 6.64 4.09
CA ILE A 469 16.29 6.84 5.13
C ILE A 469 16.66 8.30 5.18
N ARG A 470 16.78 8.85 6.38
CA ARG A 470 17.14 10.24 6.63
C ARG A 470 18.25 10.35 7.66
N LEU A 471 19.29 11.10 7.34
CA LEU A 471 20.32 11.51 8.29
C LEU A 471 19.98 12.90 8.83
N SER A 472 20.09 13.05 10.15
CA SER A 472 19.85 14.33 10.82
C SER A 472 20.87 14.59 11.92
N GLU A 473 21.22 15.86 12.14
CA GLU A 473 22.16 16.33 13.15
C GLU A 473 21.43 17.22 14.18
N PRO A 474 21.81 17.18 15.47
CA PRO A 474 21.30 18.07 16.50
C PRO A 474 21.48 19.54 16.14
N ARG A 475 20.48 20.34 16.47
CA ARG A 475 20.51 21.80 16.52
C ARG A 475 20.27 22.26 17.96
N GLU A 476 20.56 23.53 18.22
CA GLU A 476 20.18 24.17 19.48
C GLU A 476 18.68 23.94 19.76
N GLY A 477 18.36 23.61 21.02
CA GLY A 477 16.99 23.40 21.49
C GLY A 477 16.33 22.12 20.98
N ASN A 478 16.85 20.94 21.37
CA ASN A 478 16.29 19.58 21.14
C ASN A 478 15.75 19.29 19.72
N SER A 479 16.16 20.08 18.73
CA SER A 479 15.71 19.99 17.35
C SER A 479 16.78 19.31 16.51
N PHE A 480 16.39 18.74 15.38
CA PHE A 480 17.32 18.08 14.46
C PHE A 480 17.21 18.73 13.08
N LYS A 481 18.35 19.10 12.50
CA LYS A 481 18.47 19.54 11.12
C LYS A 481 18.70 18.32 10.23
N GLU A 482 17.95 18.23 9.14
CA GLU A 482 18.22 17.22 8.14
C GLU A 482 19.51 17.53 7.36
N VAL A 483 20.33 16.50 7.15
CA VAL A 483 21.58 16.57 6.39
C VAL A 483 21.38 15.93 5.01
N SER A 484 20.81 14.73 4.98
CA SER A 484 20.59 13.98 3.75
C SER A 484 19.38 13.05 3.88
N ARG A 485 18.79 12.68 2.75
CA ARG A 485 17.68 11.72 2.68
C ARG A 485 17.73 10.92 1.37
N VAL A 486 17.13 9.74 1.41
CA VAL A 486 16.82 8.90 0.24
C VAL A 486 15.48 8.21 0.42
N GLY A 487 14.81 7.91 -0.68
CA GLY A 487 13.48 7.33 -0.68
C GLY A 487 12.39 8.29 -0.21
N TYR A 488 11.24 7.72 0.12
CA TYR A 488 10.10 8.45 0.67
C TYR A 488 10.16 8.52 2.20
N ILE A 489 10.12 9.74 2.72
CA ILE A 489 10.18 10.04 4.15
C ILE A 489 8.76 10.16 4.69
N VAL A 490 8.41 9.31 5.65
CA VAL A 490 7.11 9.29 6.33
C VAL A 490 7.37 9.52 7.82
N PRO A 491 7.43 10.78 8.28
CA PRO A 491 7.85 11.13 9.62
C PRO A 491 7.06 10.41 10.74
N GLU A 492 5.78 10.13 10.49
CA GLU A 492 4.88 9.48 11.45
C GLU A 492 5.27 8.02 11.76
N THR A 493 6.03 7.38 10.87
CA THR A 493 6.43 5.97 11.00
C THR A 493 7.93 5.80 11.23
N GLU A 494 8.67 6.93 11.31
CA GLU A 494 10.12 6.92 11.48
C GLU A 494 10.54 6.25 12.78
N THR A 495 11.56 5.39 12.66
CA THR A 495 12.28 4.87 13.82
C THR A 495 13.71 5.38 13.79
N HIS A 496 14.21 5.83 14.94
CA HIS A 496 15.47 6.55 15.04
C HIS A 496 16.58 5.68 15.63
N VAL A 497 17.76 5.73 15.02
CA VAL A 497 19.00 5.14 15.50
C VAL A 497 19.99 6.27 15.82
N PRO A 498 20.30 6.51 17.11
CA PRO A 498 21.27 7.52 17.49
C PRO A 498 22.70 7.05 17.20
N LEU A 499 23.48 7.94 16.60
CA LEU A 499 24.92 7.81 16.40
C LEU A 499 25.62 8.86 17.27
N GLY A 500 26.31 8.43 18.32
CA GLY A 500 27.16 9.29 19.12
C GLY A 500 28.40 9.74 18.35
N THR A 501 29.11 10.73 18.88
CA THR A 501 30.32 11.32 18.28
C THR A 501 31.42 10.29 18.02
N ASN A 502 31.53 9.28 18.89
CA ASN A 502 32.51 8.19 18.77
C ASN A 502 31.93 6.92 18.15
N HIS A 503 30.66 6.93 17.71
CA HIS A 503 30.03 5.75 17.17
C HIS A 503 30.53 5.48 15.75
N ARG A 504 30.92 4.23 15.49
CA ARG A 504 31.35 3.77 14.17
C ARG A 504 30.43 2.68 13.67
N MET A 505 29.87 2.88 12.49
CA MET A 505 29.13 1.82 11.80
C MET A 505 30.11 0.82 11.20
N THR A 506 30.00 -0.45 11.62
CA THR A 506 30.93 -1.54 11.26
C THR A 506 30.24 -2.66 10.49
N GLY A 507 28.92 -2.62 10.31
CA GLY A 507 28.16 -3.58 9.53
C GLY A 507 26.75 -3.07 9.23
N LEU A 508 26.17 -3.54 8.12
CA LEU A 508 24.77 -3.33 7.77
C LEU A 508 24.13 -4.69 7.50
N ARG A 509 22.96 -4.92 8.08
CA ARG A 509 22.11 -6.08 7.81
C ARG A 509 20.90 -5.60 7.03
N VAL A 510 20.63 -6.25 5.91
CA VAL A 510 19.49 -5.96 5.06
C VAL A 510 18.59 -7.18 5.06
N ALA A 511 17.36 -7.00 5.53
CA ALA A 511 16.31 -8.00 5.48
C ALA A 511 15.28 -7.59 4.43
N ALA A 512 14.97 -8.49 3.51
CA ALA A 512 14.15 -8.14 2.38
C ALA A 512 13.38 -9.34 1.82
N SER A 513 12.34 -9.07 1.04
CA SER A 513 11.40 -10.04 0.49
C SER A 513 11.33 -9.91 -1.03
N ALA A 514 10.50 -10.73 -1.69
CA ALA A 514 10.20 -10.56 -3.11
C ALA A 514 9.54 -9.21 -3.48
N SER A 515 9.07 -8.43 -2.49
CA SER A 515 8.37 -7.16 -2.71
C SER A 515 9.12 -5.95 -2.13
N GLY A 516 10.35 -6.14 -1.62
CA GLY A 516 11.21 -5.04 -1.17
C GLY A 516 11.85 -5.23 0.20
N ILE A 517 12.51 -4.18 0.70
CA ILE A 517 13.23 -4.16 1.97
C ILE A 517 12.24 -4.13 3.14
N VAL A 518 12.25 -5.15 3.99
CA VAL A 518 11.36 -5.25 5.17
C VAL A 518 12.07 -4.91 6.49
N GLY A 519 13.40 -4.78 6.46
CA GLY A 519 14.15 -4.37 7.63
C GLY A 519 15.61 -4.02 7.35
N LEU A 520 16.14 -3.15 8.20
CA LEU A 520 17.56 -2.78 8.21
C LEU A 520 18.08 -2.84 9.63
N SER A 521 19.33 -3.26 9.79
CA SER A 521 19.99 -3.27 11.09
C SER A 521 21.41 -2.78 10.99
N PHE A 522 21.78 -1.83 11.85
CA PHE A 522 23.08 -1.19 11.86
C PHE A 522 23.93 -1.78 12.98
N ARG A 523 25.13 -2.28 12.65
CA ARG A 523 26.13 -2.69 13.65
C ARG A 523 26.95 -1.47 14.01
N ILE A 524 26.82 -1.03 15.25
CA ILE A 524 27.46 0.18 15.76
C ILE A 524 28.42 -0.21 16.88
N ASP A 525 29.69 0.17 16.70
CA ASP A 525 30.69 0.21 17.76
C ASP A 525 30.60 1.57 18.45
N ASN A 526 30.41 1.57 19.77
CA ASN A 526 30.26 2.79 20.56
C ASN A 526 31.58 3.40 21.04
N GLY A 527 32.73 2.86 20.61
CA GLY A 527 34.07 3.31 21.01
C GLY A 527 34.53 2.79 22.38
N THR A 528 33.68 2.03 23.08
CA THR A 528 34.03 1.36 24.35
C THR A 528 34.37 -0.12 24.17
N GLY A 529 34.40 -0.61 22.92
CA GLY A 529 34.56 -2.02 22.58
C GLY A 529 33.26 -2.82 22.61
N ALA A 530 32.13 -2.21 23.00
CA ALA A 530 30.81 -2.84 22.95
C ALA A 530 30.18 -2.63 21.56
N ILE A 531 29.89 -3.74 20.88
CA ILE A 531 29.24 -3.75 19.56
C ILE A 531 27.76 -4.06 19.75
N ALA A 532 26.88 -3.19 19.25
CA ALA A 532 25.43 -3.39 19.30
C ALA A 532 24.81 -3.39 17.90
N TRP A 533 23.83 -4.27 17.70
CA TRP A 533 22.94 -4.18 16.55
C TRP A 533 21.72 -3.32 16.91
N LYS A 534 21.40 -2.38 16.03
CA LYS A 534 20.17 -1.59 16.10
C LYS A 534 19.31 -1.93 14.90
N SER A 535 18.33 -2.80 15.12
CA SER A 535 17.45 -3.34 14.08
C SER A 535 16.12 -2.59 14.02
N ILE A 536 15.64 -2.34 12.81
CA ILE A 536 14.34 -1.75 12.52
C ILE A 536 13.68 -2.61 11.45
N GLY A 537 12.42 -2.98 11.68
CA GLY A 537 11.69 -3.91 10.82
C GLY A 537 12.07 -5.37 11.09
N THR A 538 11.77 -6.23 10.14
CA THR A 538 11.82 -7.70 10.30
C THR A 538 13.21 -8.24 9.97
N VAL A 539 14.17 -8.07 10.89
CA VAL A 539 15.57 -8.51 10.69
C VAL A 539 15.95 -9.70 11.58
N THR A 540 15.41 -9.78 12.79
CA THR A 540 15.64 -10.89 13.73
C THR A 540 14.52 -11.90 13.58
N ASP A 541 14.88 -13.17 13.33
CA ASP A 541 13.94 -14.27 13.08
C ASP A 541 12.93 -13.95 11.96
N PRO A 542 13.44 -13.68 10.73
CA PRO A 542 12.59 -13.34 9.61
C PRO A 542 11.60 -14.48 9.29
N PRO A 543 10.35 -14.17 8.88
CA PRO A 543 9.41 -15.17 8.42
C PRO A 543 9.88 -15.81 7.12
N ASP A 544 9.25 -16.93 6.75
CA ASP A 544 9.48 -17.59 5.46
C ASP A 544 9.29 -16.58 4.31
N GLY A 545 10.20 -16.63 3.33
CA GLY A 545 10.20 -15.68 2.20
C GLY A 545 10.91 -14.35 2.46
N VAL A 546 11.49 -14.14 3.65
CA VAL A 546 12.41 -13.02 3.95
C VAL A 546 13.86 -13.49 4.13
N GLY A 547 14.78 -12.76 3.50
CA GLY A 547 16.20 -13.08 3.44
C GLY A 547 17.03 -11.99 4.04
N VAL A 548 18.10 -12.42 4.71
CA VAL A 548 18.97 -11.51 5.45
C VAL A 548 20.37 -11.63 4.92
N ALA A 549 20.89 -10.52 4.41
CA ALA A 549 22.27 -10.38 4.02
C ALA A 549 23.02 -9.47 5.00
N ILE A 550 24.29 -9.78 5.22
CA ILE A 550 25.19 -8.96 6.03
C ILE A 550 26.23 -8.35 5.10
N LEU A 551 26.26 -7.02 5.08
CA LEU A 551 27.21 -6.21 4.37
C LEU A 551 28.26 -5.70 5.37
N GLU A 552 29.52 -6.04 5.13
CA GLU A 552 30.66 -5.72 5.98
C GLU A 552 31.68 -4.85 5.24
N PRO A 553 32.45 -4.01 5.98
CA PRO A 553 33.49 -3.22 5.35
C PRO A 553 34.64 -4.08 4.83
N LYS A 554 35.30 -3.59 3.76
CA LYS A 554 36.62 -4.11 3.36
C LYS A 554 37.60 -3.95 4.53
N ILE A 555 38.65 -4.77 4.53
CA ILE A 555 39.76 -4.66 5.48
C ILE A 555 40.28 -3.21 5.44
N ASP A 556 40.48 -2.60 6.62
CA ASP A 556 40.90 -1.21 6.82
C ASP A 556 39.93 -0.12 6.30
N SER A 557 38.69 -0.49 5.96
CA SER A 557 37.64 0.44 5.52
C SER A 557 36.54 0.62 6.57
N GLN A 558 35.73 1.66 6.43
CA GLN A 558 34.56 1.90 7.29
C GLN A 558 33.33 2.24 6.44
N ILE A 559 32.18 1.67 6.79
CA ILE A 559 30.89 1.98 6.16
C ILE A 559 30.57 3.45 6.42
N CYS A 560 30.40 4.23 5.35
CA CYS A 560 30.08 5.66 5.43
C CYS A 560 28.76 6.02 4.75
N GLY A 561 28.09 5.07 4.11
CA GLY A 561 26.84 5.32 3.40
C GLY A 561 26.31 4.08 2.71
N ALA A 562 25.24 4.26 1.94
CA ALA A 562 24.68 3.22 1.09
C ALA A 562 24.14 3.78 -0.23
N VAL A 563 24.25 3.01 -1.31
CA VAL A 563 23.39 3.15 -2.51
C VAL A 563 22.22 2.21 -2.34
N ILE A 564 21.02 2.69 -2.62
CA ILE A 564 19.77 1.97 -2.41
C ILE A 564 18.99 1.99 -3.72
N GLY A 565 18.56 0.81 -4.17
CA GLY A 565 17.58 0.67 -5.24
C GLY A 565 16.17 0.92 -4.70
N PHE A 566 15.40 1.73 -5.41
CA PHE A 566 13.99 2.01 -5.14
C PHE A 566 13.13 1.56 -6.29
N ASP A 567 11.88 1.23 -5.98
CA ASP A 567 10.86 0.70 -6.87
C ASP A 567 9.82 1.74 -7.31
#